data_AF-A0A2R6EME0-F1
#
_entry.id   AF-A0A2R6EME0-F1
#
_cell.length_a   1.000
_cell.length_b   1.000
_cell.length_c   1.000
_cell.angle_alpha   90.00
_cell.angle_beta   90.00
_cell.angle_gamma   90.00
#
_symmetry.space_group_name_H-M   'P 1'
#
loop_
_entity.id
_entity.type
_entity.pdbx_description
1 polymer ?
#
loop_
_entity_poly.entity_id
_entity_poly.type
_entity_poly.pdbx_seq_one_letter_code
_entity_poly.pdbx_strand_id
1 'polypeptide(L)'
;MPEDTDATPDGDPIEPIDWDALDDTGWHVPWRYVGLAAGLGGVAWLYHYAQVHTTDYFLPWPPTHLTWAFRVSLVVLAFVGIPPLLRNPERTRRYWRRFRSNRLAVASLAYLAVFVVLGIVGPLVVGRPRVNLGAGYQPPAFLRVPYGTVAIDCVGPVVGEGYQQYCVGTLKHPLGTARLGEDMVSLLLSGMHVSLQVAVIATVFMIPVATAVGVVSGYVGGVVDDVLMRYVDVQQSVPALVVYIILVFIFGNSLFLLIAVFGLLNWGSIARLVRSEVLQRREAQYIEAAESAGVGQFTILRRHILPNVSNTVLVGATQKIPQLVLIETGLTFIDLGDIGRRYQSFGEIIASGFGGMSVWWLWVLPVVVLATTVIALAIVGDALREVLDPRGER
;
A
#
# COMPACT_ATOMS: atom_id res chain seq x y z
N MET A 1 -10.26 54.46 39.08
CA MET A 1 -10.48 54.22 37.64
C MET A 1 -9.40 53.25 37.22
N PRO A 2 -9.76 52.06 36.70
CA PRO A 2 -8.91 50.87 36.71
C PRO A 2 -8.07 50.78 35.44
N GLU A 3 -6.95 50.04 35.50
CA GLU A 3 -6.41 49.40 34.30
C GLU A 3 -5.98 47.98 34.68
N ASP A 4 -6.89 47.08 34.34
CA ASP A 4 -6.81 45.64 34.36
C ASP A 4 -6.56 45.22 32.91
N THR A 5 -5.45 44.55 32.63
CA THR A 5 -5.36 43.60 31.51
C THR A 5 -4.41 42.48 31.91
N ASP A 6 -5.02 41.49 32.55
CA ASP A 6 -4.63 40.09 32.57
C ASP A 6 -3.94 39.67 31.25
N ALA A 7 -2.66 39.30 31.34
CA ALA A 7 -1.97 38.56 30.31
C ALA A 7 -2.35 37.09 30.46
N THR A 8 -3.39 36.64 29.75
CA THR A 8 -3.69 35.21 29.61
C THR A 8 -2.53 34.52 28.89
N PRO A 9 -1.92 33.47 29.46
CA PRO A 9 -0.99 32.63 28.72
C PRO A 9 -1.78 31.96 27.59
N ASP A 10 -1.17 31.94 26.40
CA ASP A 10 -1.62 31.26 25.19
C ASP A 10 -1.63 29.73 25.44
N GLY A 11 -2.58 29.28 26.26
CA GLY A 11 -2.88 27.88 26.50
C GLY A 11 -3.91 27.45 25.49
N ASP A 12 -3.58 26.42 24.70
CA ASP A 12 -4.54 25.74 23.83
C ASP A 12 -5.89 25.58 24.56
N PRO A 13 -7.03 25.97 23.96
CA PRO A 13 -8.33 25.82 24.59
C PRO A 13 -8.50 24.36 24.99
N ILE A 14 -8.67 24.11 26.30
CA ILE A 14 -8.94 22.78 26.85
C ILE A 14 -10.13 22.23 26.09
N GLU A 15 -9.89 21.16 25.31
CA GLU A 15 -10.90 20.49 24.51
C GLU A 15 -12.06 20.13 25.44
N PRO A 16 -13.28 20.69 25.23
CA PRO A 16 -14.38 20.47 26.16
C PRO A 16 -14.68 18.98 26.24
N ILE A 17 -14.57 18.45 27.46
CA ILE A 17 -14.85 17.04 27.75
C ILE A 17 -16.31 16.80 27.42
N ASP A 18 -16.56 15.96 26.42
CA ASP A 18 -17.90 15.51 26.04
C ASP A 18 -18.41 14.52 27.09
N TRP A 19 -19.12 15.05 28.09
CA TRP A 19 -19.69 14.28 29.19
C TRP A 19 -20.77 13.30 28.71
N ASP A 20 -21.45 13.59 27.58
CA ASP A 20 -22.48 12.72 27.01
C ASP A 20 -21.89 11.40 26.46
N ALA A 21 -20.60 11.40 26.07
CA ALA A 21 -19.88 10.20 25.64
C ALA A 21 -19.46 9.27 26.81
N LEU A 22 -19.48 9.78 28.05
CA LEU A 22 -19.14 9.02 29.26
C LEU A 22 -20.37 8.31 29.88
N ASP A 23 -21.57 8.87 29.69
CA ASP A 23 -22.83 8.32 30.23
C ASP A 23 -23.49 7.27 29.33
N ASP A 24 -23.03 7.10 28.08
CA ASP A 24 -23.56 6.07 27.18
C ASP A 24 -23.02 4.66 27.53
N THR A 25 -23.64 4.04 28.52
CA THR A 25 -23.43 2.65 28.96
C THR A 25 -24.14 1.62 28.06
N GLY A 26 -24.77 2.07 26.97
CA GLY A 26 -25.36 1.19 25.96
C GLY A 26 -24.31 0.39 25.20
N TRP A 27 -24.60 -0.88 24.91
CA TRP A 27 -23.80 -1.72 24.02
C TRP A 27 -24.02 -1.29 22.56
N HIS A 28 -23.63 -0.06 22.21
CA HIS A 28 -23.70 0.45 20.85
C HIS A 28 -22.53 -0.13 20.06
N VAL A 29 -22.82 -1.05 19.14
CA VAL A 29 -21.83 -1.49 18.15
C VAL A 29 -21.56 -0.28 17.24
N PRO A 30 -20.37 0.33 17.28
CA PRO A 30 -20.12 1.52 16.49
C PRO A 30 -20.23 1.16 15.01
N TRP A 31 -20.85 2.06 14.23
CA TRP A 31 -21.23 1.85 12.82
C TRP A 31 -20.09 1.28 11.95
N ARG A 32 -18.82 1.59 12.29
CA ARG A 32 -17.64 1.05 11.60
C ARG A 32 -17.54 -0.47 11.62
N TYR A 33 -17.91 -1.14 12.72
CA TYR A 33 -17.86 -2.60 12.79
C TYR A 33 -19.05 -3.24 12.07
N VAL A 34 -20.22 -2.57 12.10
CA VAL A 34 -21.38 -2.97 11.31
C VAL A 34 -21.09 -2.84 9.81
N GLY A 35 -20.50 -1.72 9.40
CA GLY A 35 -20.07 -1.46 8.03
C GLY A 35 -18.96 -2.42 7.57
N LEU A 36 -17.98 -2.70 8.42
CA LEU A 36 -16.95 -3.70 8.16
C LEU A 36 -17.55 -5.11 7.99
N ALA A 37 -18.43 -5.53 8.89
CA ALA A 37 -19.09 -6.83 8.81
C ALA A 37 -19.98 -6.95 7.57
N ALA A 38 -20.73 -5.89 7.24
CA ALA A 38 -21.52 -5.82 6.01
C ALA A 38 -20.64 -5.85 4.75
N GLY A 39 -19.52 -5.12 4.74
CA GLY A 39 -18.56 -5.11 3.64
C GLY A 39 -17.89 -6.47 3.44
N LEU A 40 -17.44 -7.11 4.53
CA LEU A 40 -16.89 -8.48 4.49
C LEU A 40 -17.94 -9.50 4.07
N GLY A 41 -19.18 -9.36 4.53
CA GLY A 41 -20.33 -10.16 4.10
C GLY A 41 -20.60 -10.00 2.60
N GLY A 42 -20.52 -8.78 2.06
CA GLY A 42 -20.64 -8.50 0.63
C GLY A 42 -19.53 -9.15 -0.19
N VAL A 43 -18.28 -9.10 0.29
CA VAL A 43 -17.15 -9.78 -0.35
C VAL A 43 -17.32 -11.31 -0.29
N ALA A 44 -17.76 -11.86 0.84
CA ALA A 44 -18.04 -13.29 0.99
C ALA A 44 -19.20 -13.75 0.09
N TRP A 45 -20.25 -12.93 -0.04
CA TRP A 45 -21.35 -13.18 -0.97
C TRP A 45 -20.87 -13.16 -2.43
N LEU A 46 -20.06 -12.17 -2.82
CA LEU A 46 -19.45 -12.13 -4.15
C LEU A 46 -18.54 -13.35 -4.39
N TYR A 47 -17.82 -13.81 -3.37
CA TYR A 47 -16.97 -15.00 -3.45
C TYR A 47 -17.81 -16.25 -3.73
N HIS A 48 -18.89 -16.41 -2.97
CA HIS A 48 -19.83 -17.50 -3.19
C HIS A 48 -20.50 -17.41 -4.57
N TYR A 49 -20.96 -16.22 -4.95
CA TYR A 49 -21.55 -15.97 -6.26
C TYR A 49 -20.62 -16.35 -7.42
N ALA A 50 -19.34 -15.96 -7.33
CA ALA A 50 -18.33 -16.25 -8.35
C ALA A 50 -17.93 -17.73 -8.44
N GLN A 51 -18.06 -18.49 -7.35
CA GLN A 51 -17.87 -19.94 -7.36
C GLN A 51 -19.05 -20.67 -8.01
N VAL A 52 -20.26 -20.13 -7.84
CA VAL A 52 -21.50 -20.71 -8.38
C VAL A 52 -21.73 -20.34 -9.85
N HIS A 53 -21.39 -19.10 -10.26
CA HIS A 53 -21.58 -18.59 -11.62
C HIS A 53 -20.22 -18.50 -12.32
N THR A 54 -19.84 -19.57 -13.00
CA THR A 54 -18.52 -19.75 -13.62
C THR A 54 -18.33 -18.97 -14.94
N THR A 55 -19.41 -18.46 -15.55
CA THR A 55 -19.37 -17.82 -16.88
C THR A 55 -19.63 -16.31 -16.89
N ASP A 56 -20.39 -15.76 -15.94
CA ASP A 56 -20.73 -14.32 -15.86
C ASP A 56 -20.21 -13.69 -14.57
N TYR A 57 -18.93 -13.33 -14.56
CA TYR A 57 -18.38 -12.56 -13.46
C TYR A 57 -18.90 -11.12 -13.51
N PHE A 58 -19.59 -10.67 -12.45
CA PHE A 58 -20.09 -9.30 -12.30
C PHE A 58 -18.98 -8.22 -12.39
N LEU A 59 -17.74 -8.60 -12.05
CA LEU A 59 -16.52 -7.80 -12.31
C LEU A 59 -15.56 -8.60 -13.19
N PRO A 60 -14.84 -7.97 -14.14
CA PRO A 60 -13.93 -8.65 -15.08
C PRO A 60 -12.65 -9.23 -14.45
N TRP A 61 -12.51 -9.12 -13.12
CA TRP A 61 -11.35 -9.62 -12.38
C TRP A 61 -11.52 -11.09 -12.07
N PRO A 62 -10.51 -11.92 -12.36
CA PRO A 62 -10.61 -13.35 -12.10
C PRO A 62 -10.69 -13.63 -10.59
N PRO A 63 -11.47 -14.64 -10.17
CA PRO A 63 -11.56 -15.05 -8.77
C PRO A 63 -10.30 -15.83 -8.36
N THR A 64 -9.19 -15.12 -8.15
CA THR A 64 -7.97 -15.68 -7.55
C THR A 64 -7.92 -15.36 -6.06
N HIS A 65 -7.17 -16.15 -5.27
CA HIS A 65 -6.95 -15.86 -3.85
C HIS A 65 -6.42 -14.44 -3.63
N LEU A 66 -5.55 -13.98 -4.54
CA LEU A 66 -5.01 -12.62 -4.54
C LEU A 66 -6.08 -11.54 -4.72
N THR A 67 -6.97 -11.70 -5.71
CA THR A 67 -8.08 -10.76 -5.95
C THR A 67 -9.00 -10.65 -4.74
N TRP A 68 -9.30 -11.77 -4.08
CA TRP A 68 -10.15 -11.78 -2.89
C TRP A 68 -9.45 -11.15 -1.69
N ALA A 69 -8.18 -11.48 -1.47
CA ALA A 69 -7.35 -10.84 -0.44
C ALA A 69 -7.30 -9.32 -0.66
N PHE A 70 -7.17 -8.85 -1.90
CA PHE A 70 -7.19 -7.43 -2.22
C PHE A 70 -8.54 -6.77 -1.87
N ARG A 71 -9.67 -7.38 -2.25
CA ARG A 71 -11.02 -6.85 -1.94
C ARG A 71 -11.27 -6.77 -0.44
N VAL A 72 -10.96 -7.84 0.29
CA VAL A 72 -11.04 -7.86 1.75
C VAL A 72 -10.18 -6.75 2.34
N SER A 73 -8.95 -6.59 1.85
CA SER A 73 -8.01 -5.59 2.34
C SER A 73 -8.49 -4.16 2.07
N LEU A 74 -9.10 -3.89 0.91
CA LEU A 74 -9.72 -2.59 0.61
C LEU A 74 -10.88 -2.28 1.54
N VAL A 75 -11.74 -3.26 1.81
CA VAL A 75 -12.85 -3.12 2.77
C VAL A 75 -12.31 -2.84 4.17
N VAL A 76 -11.30 -3.59 4.62
CA VAL A 76 -10.66 -3.37 5.92
C VAL A 76 -10.07 -1.95 6.00
N LEU A 77 -9.29 -1.51 5.01
CA LEU A 77 -8.73 -0.16 5.00
C LEU A 77 -9.82 0.93 4.96
N ALA A 78 -10.90 0.71 4.20
CA ALA A 78 -12.00 1.66 4.11
C ALA A 78 -12.73 1.84 5.45
N PHE A 79 -12.99 0.75 6.19
CA PHE A 79 -13.74 0.81 7.45
C PHE A 79 -12.87 0.96 8.71
N VAL A 80 -11.57 0.69 8.63
CA VAL A 80 -10.65 0.87 9.75
C VAL A 80 -9.87 2.18 9.62
N GLY A 81 -9.40 2.53 8.41
CA GLY A 81 -8.55 3.68 8.16
C GLY A 81 -9.30 5.01 7.94
N ILE A 82 -10.47 5.00 7.30
CA ILE A 82 -11.22 6.24 6.98
C ILE A 82 -11.99 6.80 8.18
N PRO A 83 -12.69 6.01 9.01
CA PRO A 83 -13.49 6.56 10.12
C PRO A 83 -12.74 7.44 11.13
N PRO A 84 -11.48 7.17 11.54
CA PRO A 84 -10.77 8.09 12.43
C PRO A 84 -10.54 9.47 11.78
N LEU A 85 -10.39 9.55 10.46
CA LEU A 85 -10.26 10.82 9.74
C LEU A 85 -11.58 11.59 9.66
N LEU A 86 -12.72 10.89 9.64
CA LEU A 86 -14.05 11.50 9.55
C LEU A 86 -14.62 11.95 10.89
N ARG A 87 -14.26 11.29 12.00
CA ARG A 87 -14.83 11.58 13.33
C ARG A 87 -14.39 12.92 13.92
N ASN A 88 -13.13 13.31 13.71
CA ASN A 88 -12.58 14.54 14.28
C ASN A 88 -12.19 15.49 13.15
N PRO A 89 -13.17 16.15 12.49
CA PRO A 89 -12.91 16.97 11.31
C PRO A 89 -11.95 18.13 11.60
N GLU A 90 -11.93 18.65 12.83
CA GLU A 90 -11.00 19.70 13.24
C GLU A 90 -9.55 19.22 13.31
N ARG A 91 -9.31 18.04 13.89
CA ARG A 91 -7.99 17.42 13.95
C ARG A 91 -7.48 17.09 12.53
N THR A 92 -8.34 16.52 11.69
CA THR A 92 -8.02 16.24 10.28
C THR A 92 -7.74 17.53 9.50
N ARG A 93 -8.48 18.61 9.77
CA ARG A 93 -8.24 19.93 9.13
C ARG A 93 -6.91 20.53 9.58
N ARG A 94 -6.51 20.38 10.84
CA ARG A 94 -5.18 20.79 11.33
C ARG A 94 -4.07 20.01 10.63
N TYR A 95 -4.19 18.68 10.59
CA TYR A 95 -3.23 17.82 9.87
C TYR A 95 -3.12 18.17 8.39
N TRP A 96 -4.24 18.43 7.74
CA TRP A 96 -4.27 18.79 6.34
C TRP A 96 -3.70 20.18 6.03
N ARG A 97 -3.91 21.16 6.92
CA ARG A 97 -3.28 22.48 6.80
C ARG A 97 -1.75 22.37 6.89
N ARG A 98 -1.23 21.57 7.83
CA ARG A 98 0.20 21.29 7.93
C ARG A 98 0.71 20.53 6.71
N PHE A 99 0.03 19.49 6.28
CA PHE A 99 0.43 18.71 5.11
C PHE A 99 0.51 19.57 3.85
N ARG A 100 -0.42 20.52 3.67
CA ARG A 100 -0.43 21.45 2.54
C ARG A 100 0.67 22.51 2.54
N SER A 101 1.39 22.71 3.65
CA SER A 101 2.55 23.61 3.65
C SER A 101 3.66 23.06 2.75
N ASN A 102 3.77 21.73 2.63
CA ASN A 102 4.75 21.05 1.79
C ASN A 102 4.19 20.80 0.38
N ARG A 103 4.59 21.65 -0.58
CA ARG A 103 4.16 21.55 -1.99
C ARG A 103 4.52 20.22 -2.63
N LEU A 104 5.70 19.66 -2.28
CA LEU A 104 6.14 18.36 -2.79
C LEU A 104 5.23 17.25 -2.28
N ALA A 105 4.87 17.27 -0.98
CA ALA A 105 3.96 16.29 -0.40
C ALA A 105 2.56 16.31 -1.06
N VAL A 106 2.03 17.50 -1.36
CA VAL A 106 0.75 17.64 -2.06
C VAL A 106 0.83 17.12 -3.49
N ALA A 107 1.90 17.44 -4.23
CA ALA A 107 2.10 16.93 -5.58
C ALA A 107 2.26 15.41 -5.61
N SER A 108 3.04 14.84 -4.68
CA SER A 108 3.20 13.39 -4.51
C SER A 108 1.88 12.72 -4.14
N LEU A 109 1.08 13.31 -3.25
CA LEU A 109 -0.23 12.78 -2.89
C LEU A 109 -1.19 12.79 -4.09
N ALA A 110 -1.18 13.86 -4.90
CA ALA A 110 -1.99 13.93 -6.12
C ALA A 110 -1.56 12.88 -7.14
N TYR A 111 -0.24 12.68 -7.34
CA TYR A 111 0.30 11.62 -8.18
C TYR A 111 -0.16 10.23 -7.71
N LEU A 112 -0.03 9.95 -6.40
CA LEU A 112 -0.45 8.66 -5.83
C LEU A 112 -1.96 8.43 -5.95
N ALA A 113 -2.78 9.49 -5.81
CA ALA A 113 -4.21 9.38 -6.04
C ALA A 113 -4.51 8.97 -7.48
N VAL A 114 -3.83 9.58 -8.46
CA VAL A 114 -3.94 9.18 -9.88
C VAL A 114 -3.45 7.75 -10.07
N PHE A 115 -2.31 7.37 -9.48
CA PHE A 115 -1.77 6.01 -9.54
C PHE A 115 -2.75 4.97 -8.99
N VAL A 116 -3.38 5.24 -7.84
CA VAL A 116 -4.38 4.35 -7.24
C VAL A 116 -5.62 4.25 -8.13
N VAL A 117 -6.12 5.37 -8.66
CA VAL A 117 -7.28 5.37 -9.57
C VAL A 117 -6.96 4.57 -10.83
N LEU A 118 -5.80 4.78 -11.45
CA LEU A 118 -5.37 4.04 -12.64
C LEU A 118 -5.11 2.56 -12.33
N GLY A 119 -4.57 2.22 -11.16
CA GLY A 119 -4.36 0.83 -10.74
C GLY A 119 -5.66 0.08 -10.44
N ILE A 120 -6.71 0.75 -9.97
CA ILE A 120 -8.03 0.12 -9.72
C ILE A 120 -8.86 0.09 -11.00
N VAL A 121 -8.96 1.22 -11.70
CA VAL A 121 -9.85 1.43 -12.85
C VAL A 121 -9.22 1.01 -14.17
N GLY A 122 -7.90 1.12 -14.32
CA GLY A 122 -7.19 0.79 -15.55
C GLY A 122 -7.47 -0.63 -16.05
N PRO A 123 -7.29 -1.67 -15.21
CA PRO A 123 -7.64 -3.04 -15.59
C PRO A 123 -9.13 -3.25 -15.91
N LEU A 124 -10.02 -2.42 -15.36
CA LEU A 124 -11.46 -2.46 -15.65
C LEU A 124 -11.80 -1.88 -17.03
N VAL A 125 -11.10 -0.81 -17.44
CA VAL A 125 -11.39 -0.08 -18.69
C VAL A 125 -10.64 -0.67 -19.88
N VAL A 126 -9.34 -0.92 -19.75
CA VAL A 126 -8.47 -1.37 -20.85
C VAL A 126 -8.49 -2.90 -20.99
N GLY A 127 -8.91 -3.59 -19.93
CA GLY A 127 -8.86 -5.05 -19.85
C GLY A 127 -7.44 -5.57 -19.66
N ARG A 128 -7.26 -6.87 -19.87
CA ARG A 128 -5.96 -7.54 -19.70
C ARG A 128 -5.02 -7.22 -20.87
N PRO A 129 -3.69 -7.24 -20.66
CA PRO A 129 -2.73 -7.25 -21.75
C PRO A 129 -3.09 -8.39 -22.73
N ARG A 130 -3.43 -8.04 -23.97
CA ARG A 130 -3.80 -9.02 -25.00
C ARG A 130 -2.57 -9.34 -25.83
N VAL A 131 -2.30 -10.62 -25.98
CA VAL A 131 -1.25 -11.10 -26.90
C VAL A 131 -1.71 -10.83 -28.33
N ASN A 132 -0.86 -10.16 -29.09
CA ASN A 132 -1.02 -9.93 -30.52
C ASN A 132 0.31 -10.19 -31.22
N LEU A 133 0.51 -11.44 -31.67
CA LEU A 133 1.79 -11.88 -32.23
C LEU A 133 2.23 -11.05 -33.45
N GLY A 134 1.30 -10.50 -34.23
CA GLY A 134 1.59 -9.64 -35.39
C GLY A 134 1.94 -8.19 -35.04
N ALA A 135 2.03 -7.86 -33.74
CA ALA A 135 2.38 -6.52 -33.26
C ALA A 135 3.52 -6.57 -32.23
N GLY A 136 4.43 -7.54 -32.32
CA GLY A 136 5.60 -7.63 -31.44
C GLY A 136 6.56 -6.45 -31.63
N TYR A 137 7.12 -5.95 -30.51
CA TYR A 137 8.18 -4.92 -30.47
C TYR A 137 7.92 -3.67 -31.33
N GLN A 138 6.67 -3.20 -31.39
CA GLN A 138 6.35 -1.94 -32.07
C GLN A 138 6.91 -0.76 -31.26
N PRO A 139 7.55 0.22 -31.92
CA PRO A 139 8.05 1.40 -31.24
C PRO A 139 6.90 2.32 -30.79
N PRO A 140 7.15 3.19 -29.79
CA PRO A 140 6.20 4.24 -29.43
C PRO A 140 5.89 5.14 -30.62
N ALA A 141 4.74 5.82 -30.56
CA ALA A 141 4.28 6.66 -31.64
C ALA A 141 5.38 7.64 -32.11
N PHE A 142 5.54 7.77 -33.42
CA PHE A 142 6.52 8.65 -34.08
C PHE A 142 8.00 8.26 -33.92
N LEU A 143 8.31 7.19 -33.17
CA LEU A 143 9.65 6.65 -33.09
C LEU A 143 9.85 5.52 -34.10
N ARG A 144 11.12 5.16 -34.32
CA ARG A 144 11.53 4.19 -35.32
C ARG A 144 12.43 3.12 -34.74
N VAL A 145 12.27 1.90 -35.24
CA VAL A 145 13.17 0.78 -34.95
C VAL A 145 13.50 -0.01 -36.21
N PRO A 146 14.66 -0.69 -36.25
CA PRO A 146 15.03 -1.53 -37.37
C PRO A 146 13.98 -2.61 -37.66
N TYR A 147 13.50 -2.62 -38.90
CA TYR A 147 12.56 -3.63 -39.39
C TYR A 147 13.31 -4.93 -39.73
N GLY A 148 12.68 -6.08 -39.48
CA GLY A 148 13.25 -7.42 -39.74
C GLY A 148 14.20 -7.94 -38.68
N THR A 149 14.90 -7.07 -37.92
CA THR A 149 15.75 -7.48 -36.80
C THR A 149 15.11 -7.27 -35.42
N VAL A 150 14.24 -6.25 -35.28
CA VAL A 150 13.55 -5.93 -34.02
C VAL A 150 12.04 -6.16 -34.17
N ALA A 151 11.41 -5.38 -35.05
CA ALA A 151 10.01 -5.59 -35.42
C ALA A 151 9.96 -6.47 -36.69
N ILE A 152 9.46 -7.69 -36.56
CA ILE A 152 9.31 -8.63 -37.68
C ILE A 152 8.11 -8.23 -38.54
N ASP A 153 6.96 -8.02 -37.90
CA ASP A 153 5.76 -7.47 -38.53
C ASP A 153 5.62 -6.01 -38.09
N CYS A 154 5.42 -5.07 -39.03
CA CYS A 154 5.24 -3.66 -38.70
C CYS A 154 3.77 -3.27 -38.87
N VAL A 155 3.17 -2.70 -37.82
CA VAL A 155 1.79 -2.19 -37.86
C VAL A 155 1.72 -0.83 -38.56
N GLY A 156 2.80 -0.04 -38.45
CA GLY A 156 2.94 1.26 -39.08
C GLY A 156 3.56 1.22 -40.47
N PRO A 157 3.80 2.40 -41.07
CA PRO A 157 4.52 2.47 -42.33
C PRO A 157 5.97 2.02 -42.13
N VAL A 158 6.45 1.15 -43.02
CA VAL A 158 7.86 0.80 -43.13
C VAL A 158 8.52 1.83 -44.04
N VAL A 159 9.57 2.48 -43.54
CA VAL A 159 10.31 3.52 -44.26
C VAL A 159 11.76 3.09 -44.44
N GLY A 160 12.37 3.47 -45.57
CA GLY A 160 13.75 3.11 -45.91
C GLY A 160 13.83 2.18 -47.12
N GLU A 161 15.05 2.01 -47.63
CA GLU A 161 15.34 1.23 -48.85
C GLU A 161 16.33 0.09 -48.58
N GLY A 162 16.18 -0.99 -49.33
CA GLY A 162 17.05 -2.17 -49.22
C GLY A 162 17.01 -2.80 -47.83
N TYR A 163 18.18 -3.04 -47.24
CA TYR A 163 18.33 -3.66 -45.91
C TYR A 163 18.21 -2.67 -44.74
N GLN A 164 18.13 -1.36 -45.00
CA GLN A 164 18.00 -0.32 -43.97
C GLN A 164 16.55 0.15 -43.87
N GLN A 165 15.66 -0.78 -43.55
CA GLN A 165 14.25 -0.51 -43.33
C GLN A 165 13.96 -0.29 -41.85
N TYR A 166 13.05 0.65 -41.57
CA TYR A 166 12.62 0.99 -40.22
C TYR A 166 11.10 0.92 -40.12
N CYS A 167 10.61 0.35 -39.02
CA CYS A 167 9.21 0.40 -38.65
C CYS A 167 8.94 1.68 -37.88
N VAL A 168 7.91 2.45 -38.27
CA VAL A 168 7.50 3.69 -37.58
C VAL A 168 6.30 3.42 -36.68
N GLY A 169 6.36 3.92 -35.44
CA GLY A 169 5.31 3.73 -34.44
C GLY A 169 4.06 4.54 -34.75
N THR A 170 2.89 3.98 -34.44
CA THR A 170 1.58 4.58 -34.71
C THR A 170 0.82 4.90 -33.43
N LEU A 171 -0.21 5.75 -33.53
CA LEU A 171 -1.09 6.06 -32.40
C LEU A 171 -1.94 4.87 -31.91
N LYS A 172 -1.96 3.75 -32.65
CA LYS A 172 -2.62 2.52 -32.20
C LYS A 172 -1.92 1.91 -30.97
N HIS A 173 -0.60 2.08 -30.87
CA HIS A 173 0.22 1.66 -29.74
C HIS A 173 1.10 2.84 -29.30
N PRO A 174 0.53 3.83 -28.60
CA PRO A 174 1.18 5.11 -28.38
C PRO A 174 2.49 5.00 -27.61
N LEU A 175 2.57 4.05 -26.66
CA LEU A 175 3.76 3.76 -25.86
C LEU A 175 4.56 2.55 -26.37
N GLY A 176 4.20 2.02 -27.54
CA GLY A 176 4.80 0.82 -28.13
C GLY A 176 4.20 -0.47 -27.59
N THR A 177 4.81 -1.59 -27.95
CA THR A 177 4.39 -2.93 -27.53
C THR A 177 5.53 -3.78 -27.01
N ALA A 178 5.19 -4.85 -26.29
CA ALA A 178 6.13 -5.86 -25.81
C ALA A 178 6.38 -6.98 -26.83
N ARG A 179 7.18 -7.98 -26.42
CA ARG A 179 7.56 -9.14 -27.25
C ARG A 179 6.36 -9.86 -27.88
N LEU A 180 5.30 -10.05 -27.10
CA LEU A 180 4.08 -10.74 -27.52
C LEU A 180 3.04 -9.80 -28.16
N GLY A 181 3.43 -8.55 -28.44
CA GLY A 181 2.59 -7.50 -28.97
C GLY A 181 1.53 -6.97 -28.02
N GLU A 182 1.75 -7.19 -26.72
CA GLU A 182 0.96 -6.57 -25.66
C GLU A 182 1.20 -5.06 -25.64
N ASP A 183 0.13 -4.28 -25.55
CA ASP A 183 0.21 -2.82 -25.51
C ASP A 183 0.88 -2.34 -24.22
N MET A 184 1.88 -1.48 -24.34
CA MET A 184 2.60 -0.90 -23.22
C MET A 184 1.70 -0.13 -22.26
N VAL A 185 0.63 0.52 -22.74
CA VAL A 185 -0.34 1.20 -21.86
C VAL A 185 -1.02 0.18 -20.94
N SER A 186 -1.47 -0.95 -21.49
CA SER A 186 -2.09 -2.03 -20.72
C SER A 186 -1.11 -2.66 -19.73
N LEU A 187 0.15 -2.78 -20.13
CA LEU A 187 1.22 -3.29 -19.27
C LEU A 187 1.51 -2.35 -18.09
N LEU A 188 1.62 -1.05 -18.32
CA LEU A 188 1.81 -0.08 -17.24
C LEU A 188 0.63 -0.10 -16.25
N LEU A 189 -0.61 -0.12 -16.74
CA LEU A 189 -1.80 -0.21 -15.88
C LEU A 189 -1.84 -1.53 -15.09
N SER A 190 -1.40 -2.63 -15.70
CA SER A 190 -1.23 -3.92 -15.02
C SER A 190 -0.18 -3.83 -13.90
N GLY A 191 0.98 -3.25 -14.18
CA GLY A 191 2.03 -3.04 -13.17
C GLY A 191 1.55 -2.20 -11.99
N MET A 192 0.83 -1.09 -12.28
CA MET A 192 0.21 -0.25 -11.24
C MET A 192 -0.77 -1.03 -10.37
N HIS A 193 -1.58 -1.88 -10.99
CA HIS A 193 -2.55 -2.73 -10.30
C HIS A 193 -1.84 -3.70 -9.34
N VAL A 194 -0.79 -4.37 -9.80
CA VAL A 194 -0.01 -5.32 -9.00
C VAL A 194 0.66 -4.61 -7.81
N SER A 195 1.34 -3.48 -8.04
CA SER A 195 1.98 -2.73 -6.95
C SER A 195 0.96 -2.27 -5.89
N LEU A 196 -0.25 -1.90 -6.32
CA LEU A 196 -1.34 -1.55 -5.41
C LEU A 196 -1.80 -2.75 -4.58
N GLN A 197 -1.92 -3.94 -5.19
CA GLN A 197 -2.27 -5.17 -4.48
C GLN A 197 -1.24 -5.49 -3.40
N VAL A 198 0.05 -5.41 -3.73
CA VAL A 198 1.15 -5.63 -2.79
C VAL A 198 1.06 -4.66 -1.61
N ALA A 199 0.94 -3.36 -1.89
CA ALA A 199 0.87 -2.33 -0.86
C ALA A 199 -0.32 -2.53 0.10
N VAL A 200 -1.52 -2.75 -0.45
CA VAL A 200 -2.77 -2.84 0.32
C VAL A 200 -2.81 -4.12 1.15
N ILE A 201 -2.52 -5.28 0.54
CA ILE A 201 -2.64 -6.58 1.22
C ILE A 201 -1.56 -6.69 2.31
N ALA A 202 -0.31 -6.35 2.00
CA ALA A 202 0.77 -6.43 2.97
C ALA A 202 0.50 -5.53 4.19
N THR A 203 -0.02 -4.32 3.97
CA THR A 203 -0.36 -3.38 5.06
C THR A 203 -1.42 -3.96 6.00
N VAL A 204 -2.45 -4.61 5.45
CA VAL A 204 -3.54 -5.22 6.24
C VAL A 204 -3.07 -6.40 7.07
N PHE A 205 -2.05 -7.15 6.62
CA PHE A 205 -1.44 -8.19 7.46
C PHE A 205 -0.44 -7.62 8.47
N MET A 206 0.36 -6.64 8.07
CA MET A 206 1.46 -6.11 8.86
C MET A 206 0.99 -5.29 10.07
N ILE A 207 0.01 -4.39 9.87
CA ILE A 207 -0.47 -3.47 10.91
C ILE A 207 -1.04 -4.21 12.14
N PRO A 208 -1.96 -5.19 11.99
CA PRO A 208 -2.53 -5.89 13.14
C PRO A 208 -1.47 -6.64 13.95
N VAL A 209 -0.55 -7.34 13.28
CA VAL A 209 0.50 -8.11 13.97
C VAL A 209 1.46 -7.17 14.68
N ALA A 210 1.91 -6.10 14.01
CA ALA A 210 2.78 -5.10 14.63
C ALA A 210 2.15 -4.46 15.86
N THR A 211 0.88 -4.05 15.73
CA THR A 211 0.15 -3.37 16.79
C THR A 211 -0.13 -4.30 17.95
N ALA A 212 -0.58 -5.54 17.69
CA ALA A 212 -0.86 -6.51 18.74
C ALA A 212 0.40 -6.85 19.55
N VAL A 213 1.50 -7.20 18.87
CA VAL A 213 2.75 -7.56 19.55
C VAL A 213 3.34 -6.36 20.28
N GLY A 214 3.39 -5.18 19.64
CA GLY A 214 3.93 -3.97 20.25
C GLY A 214 3.15 -3.47 21.47
N VAL A 215 1.81 -3.50 21.38
CA VAL A 215 0.94 -3.07 22.48
C VAL A 215 0.99 -4.05 23.65
N VAL A 216 0.92 -5.36 23.38
CA VAL A 216 0.95 -6.38 24.45
C VAL A 216 2.30 -6.38 25.16
N SER A 217 3.41 -6.36 24.41
CA SER A 217 4.75 -6.31 25.01
C SER A 217 4.97 -5.04 25.84
N GLY A 218 4.61 -3.85 25.31
CA GLY A 218 4.80 -2.59 26.02
C GLY A 218 3.88 -2.40 27.22
N TYR A 219 2.63 -2.86 27.15
CA TYR A 219 1.67 -2.63 28.23
C TYR A 219 1.84 -3.63 29.38
N VAL A 220 1.96 -4.93 29.07
CA VAL A 220 2.08 -5.98 30.11
C VAL A 220 3.47 -5.96 30.76
N GLY A 221 4.53 -5.79 29.97
CA GLY A 221 5.91 -5.80 30.46
C GLY A 221 6.37 -7.18 30.97
N GLY A 222 7.53 -7.20 31.63
CA GLY A 222 8.10 -8.38 32.27
C GLY A 222 8.40 -9.52 31.29
N VAL A 223 8.08 -10.76 31.67
CA VAL A 223 8.40 -11.97 30.89
C VAL A 223 7.71 -11.97 29.51
N VAL A 224 6.50 -11.43 29.40
CA VAL A 224 5.76 -11.37 28.13
C VAL A 224 6.49 -10.48 27.14
N ASP A 225 7.00 -9.35 27.61
CA ASP A 225 7.82 -8.44 26.81
C ASP A 225 9.11 -9.12 26.35
N ASP A 226 9.86 -9.72 27.27
CA ASP A 226 11.12 -10.40 26.97
C ASP A 226 10.94 -11.53 25.93
N VAL A 227 9.89 -12.35 26.06
CA VAL A 227 9.60 -13.44 25.13
C VAL A 227 9.21 -12.91 23.75
N LEU A 228 8.32 -11.91 23.69
CA LEU A 228 7.86 -11.34 22.42
C LEU A 228 8.98 -10.60 21.70
N MET A 229 9.79 -9.80 22.41
CA MET A 229 10.93 -9.09 21.82
C MET A 229 12.02 -10.06 21.38
N ARG A 230 12.30 -11.12 22.15
CA ARG A 230 13.21 -12.19 21.72
C ARG A 230 12.73 -12.87 20.45
N TYR A 231 11.44 -13.16 20.33
CA TYR A 231 10.88 -13.70 19.09
C TYR A 231 11.08 -12.74 17.92
N VAL A 232 10.81 -11.44 18.11
CA VAL A 232 11.03 -10.40 17.08
C VAL A 232 12.50 -10.32 16.68
N ASP A 233 13.44 -10.40 17.64
CA ASP A 233 14.89 -10.38 17.38
C ASP A 233 15.32 -11.61 16.55
N VAL A 234 14.87 -12.81 16.94
CA VAL A 234 15.14 -14.04 16.19
C VAL A 234 14.55 -13.97 14.79
N GLN A 235 13.31 -13.49 14.65
CA GLN A 235 12.64 -13.36 13.36
C GLN A 235 13.33 -12.36 12.42
N GLN A 236 13.90 -11.27 12.95
CA GLN A 236 14.63 -10.28 12.16
C GLN A 236 16.06 -10.69 11.82
N SER A 237 16.63 -11.64 12.56
CA SER A 237 17.95 -12.20 12.23
C SER A 237 17.95 -13.02 10.94
N VAL A 238 16.78 -13.54 10.53
CA VAL A 238 16.60 -14.30 9.29
C VAL A 238 16.06 -13.37 8.19
N PRO A 239 16.79 -13.19 7.07
CA PRO A 239 16.28 -12.38 5.96
C PRO A 239 15.00 -12.98 5.37
N ALA A 240 13.95 -12.16 5.23
CA ALA A 240 12.67 -12.59 4.66
C ALA A 240 12.82 -13.20 3.26
N LEU A 241 13.83 -12.75 2.49
CA LEU A 241 14.17 -13.30 1.19
C LEU A 241 14.57 -14.78 1.25
N VAL A 242 15.34 -15.18 2.27
CA VAL A 242 15.78 -16.58 2.43
C VAL A 242 14.56 -17.47 2.70
N VAL A 243 13.68 -17.03 3.60
CA VAL A 243 12.43 -17.74 3.89
C VAL A 243 11.57 -17.84 2.63
N TYR A 244 11.45 -16.73 1.87
CA TYR A 244 10.68 -16.71 0.63
C TYR A 244 11.19 -17.74 -0.39
N ILE A 245 12.50 -17.76 -0.66
CA ILE A 245 13.08 -18.70 -1.63
C ILE A 245 12.81 -20.15 -1.22
N ILE A 246 12.99 -20.50 0.05
CA ILE A 246 12.69 -21.85 0.56
C ILE A 246 11.22 -22.20 0.33
N LEU A 247 10.30 -21.27 0.61
CA LEU A 247 8.88 -21.51 0.43
C LEU A 247 8.48 -21.60 -1.05
N VAL A 248 9.15 -20.87 -1.96
CA VAL A 248 8.95 -21.01 -3.40
C VAL A 248 9.33 -22.42 -3.88
N PHE A 249 10.40 -23.01 -3.33
CA PHE A 249 10.76 -24.40 -3.65
C PHE A 249 9.71 -25.42 -3.18
N ILE A 250 8.98 -25.12 -2.11
CA ILE A 250 7.98 -26.04 -1.52
C ILE A 250 6.59 -25.86 -2.17
N PHE A 251 6.14 -24.62 -2.29
CA PHE A 251 4.78 -24.25 -2.69
C PHE A 251 4.67 -23.76 -4.13
N GLY A 252 5.80 -23.56 -4.82
CA GLY A 252 5.86 -22.94 -6.13
C GLY A 252 5.84 -21.41 -6.04
N ASN A 253 5.99 -20.79 -7.20
CA ASN A 253 6.02 -19.34 -7.33
C ASN A 253 4.61 -18.75 -7.25
N SER A 254 4.43 -17.70 -6.43
CA SER A 254 3.14 -17.04 -6.28
C SER A 254 3.30 -15.64 -5.71
N LEU A 255 2.71 -14.64 -6.36
CA LEU A 255 2.62 -13.28 -5.80
C LEU A 255 1.93 -13.25 -4.42
N PHE A 256 0.96 -14.13 -4.17
CA PHE A 256 0.33 -14.23 -2.85
C PHE A 256 1.33 -14.70 -1.79
N LEU A 257 2.18 -15.69 -2.12
CA LEU A 257 3.24 -16.16 -1.23
C LEU A 257 4.24 -15.04 -0.93
N LEU A 258 4.64 -14.28 -1.95
CA LEU A 258 5.52 -13.12 -1.81
C LEU A 258 4.93 -12.12 -0.82
N ILE A 259 3.68 -11.69 -1.06
CA ILE A 259 3.01 -10.71 -0.20
C ILE A 259 2.82 -11.24 1.23
N ALA A 260 2.47 -12.51 1.39
CA ALA A 260 2.29 -13.12 2.70
C ALA A 260 3.61 -13.17 3.49
N VAL A 261 4.69 -13.63 2.87
CA VAL A 261 6.00 -13.74 3.52
C VAL A 261 6.54 -12.37 3.88
N PHE A 262 6.59 -11.44 2.93
CA PHE A 262 7.14 -10.12 3.19
C PHE A 262 6.21 -9.27 4.10
N GLY A 263 4.89 -9.42 4.01
CA GLY A 263 3.94 -8.77 4.92
C GLY A 263 4.04 -9.28 6.35
N LEU A 264 4.18 -10.60 6.54
CA LEU A 264 4.26 -11.25 7.86
C LEU A 264 5.68 -11.32 8.45
N LEU A 265 6.71 -10.84 7.75
CA LEU A 265 8.07 -10.77 8.30
C LEU A 265 8.59 -9.33 8.46
N ASN A 266 7.92 -8.32 7.89
CA ASN A 266 8.35 -6.92 7.99
C ASN A 266 7.67 -6.10 9.11
N TRP A 267 6.84 -6.70 9.94
CA TRP A 267 6.10 -6.01 11.01
C TRP A 267 6.93 -5.75 12.28
N GLY A 268 7.99 -6.53 12.54
CA GLY A 268 8.71 -6.49 13.82
C GLY A 268 9.36 -5.13 14.14
N SER A 269 9.83 -4.41 13.13
CA SER A 269 10.37 -3.05 13.30
C SER A 269 9.30 -2.06 13.80
N ILE A 270 8.08 -2.17 13.27
CA ILE A 270 6.93 -1.37 13.70
C ILE A 270 6.50 -1.80 15.11
N ALA A 271 6.47 -3.10 15.43
CA ALA A 271 6.14 -3.58 16.77
C ALA A 271 7.07 -2.98 17.84
N ARG A 272 8.37 -2.86 17.54
CA ARG A 272 9.34 -2.22 18.46
C ARG A 272 9.04 -0.74 18.68
N LEU A 273 8.74 0.00 17.61
CA LEU A 273 8.35 1.41 17.72
C LEU A 273 7.08 1.59 18.54
N VAL A 274 6.07 0.75 18.30
CA VAL A 274 4.82 0.74 19.06
C VAL A 274 5.09 0.42 20.53
N ARG A 275 5.89 -0.61 20.82
CA ARG A 275 6.28 -0.94 22.20
C ARG A 275 6.90 0.25 22.92
N SER A 276 7.88 0.90 22.30
CA SER A 276 8.55 2.07 22.89
C SER A 276 7.58 3.23 23.16
N GLU A 277 6.60 3.46 22.27
CA GLU A 277 5.57 4.47 22.50
C GLU A 277 4.61 4.03 23.62
N VAL A 278 4.20 2.75 23.67
CA VAL A 278 3.31 2.23 24.72
C VAL A 278 3.96 2.34 26.10
N LEU A 279 5.24 2.03 26.25
CA LEU A 279 5.96 2.19 27.51
C LEU A 279 5.88 3.64 28.02
N GLN A 280 6.12 4.61 27.14
CA GLN A 280 6.01 6.03 27.47
C GLN A 280 4.57 6.45 27.82
N ARG A 281 3.58 5.94 27.08
CA ARG A 281 2.16 6.27 27.32
C ARG A 281 1.64 5.66 28.60
N ARG A 282 2.10 4.46 28.97
CA ARG A 282 1.73 3.77 30.21
C ARG A 282 2.13 4.58 31.45
N GLU A 283 3.25 5.28 31.40
CA GLU A 283 3.76 6.13 32.48
C GLU A 283 3.15 7.55 32.51
N ALA A 284 2.18 7.84 31.63
CA ALA A 284 1.58 9.17 31.56
C ALA A 284 0.57 9.41 32.70
N GLN A 285 0.55 10.64 33.24
CA GLN A 285 -0.29 11.04 34.38
C GLN A 285 -1.79 10.74 34.19
N TYR A 286 -2.32 10.86 32.96
CA TYR A 286 -3.72 10.55 32.68
C TYR A 286 -4.04 9.06 32.73
N ILE A 287 -3.05 8.19 32.48
CA ILE A 287 -3.19 6.73 32.66
C ILE A 287 -3.17 6.40 34.14
N GLU A 288 -2.22 6.95 34.90
CA GLU A 288 -2.13 6.75 36.35
C GLU A 288 -3.41 7.21 37.07
N ALA A 289 -3.98 8.34 36.66
CA ALA A 289 -5.27 8.82 37.16
C ALA A 289 -6.43 7.86 36.82
N ALA A 290 -6.46 7.32 35.59
CA ALA A 290 -7.48 6.35 35.17
C ALA A 290 -7.37 5.02 35.94
N GLU A 291 -6.15 4.53 36.17
CA GLU A 291 -5.89 3.33 36.97
C GLU A 291 -6.30 3.55 38.43
N SER A 292 -5.97 4.71 39.00
CA SER A 292 -6.38 5.10 40.37
C SER A 292 -7.90 5.23 40.51
N ALA A 293 -8.59 5.60 39.43
CA ALA A 293 -10.05 5.62 39.35
C ALA A 293 -10.69 4.23 39.14
N GLY A 294 -9.90 3.16 39.08
CA GLY A 294 -10.38 1.79 38.93
C GLY A 294 -10.78 1.40 37.51
N VAL A 295 -10.36 2.16 36.48
CA VAL A 295 -10.66 1.82 35.09
C VAL A 295 -9.93 0.53 34.69
N GLY A 296 -10.67 -0.44 34.17
CA GLY A 296 -10.10 -1.72 33.76
C GLY A 296 -9.05 -1.61 32.65
N GLN A 297 -8.01 -2.44 32.72
CA GLN A 297 -6.86 -2.45 31.80
C GLN A 297 -7.25 -2.51 30.31
N PHE A 298 -8.24 -3.34 29.95
CA PHE A 298 -8.71 -3.44 28.56
C PHE A 298 -9.33 -2.12 28.06
N THR A 299 -10.05 -1.41 28.93
CA THR A 299 -10.63 -0.10 28.63
C THR A 299 -9.53 0.94 28.44
N ILE A 300 -8.51 0.91 29.30
CA ILE A 300 -7.31 1.77 29.16
C ILE A 300 -6.62 1.51 27.81
N LEU A 301 -6.35 0.24 27.51
CA LEU A 301 -5.67 -0.15 26.28
C LEU A 301 -6.44 0.33 25.03
N ARG A 302 -7.75 0.08 24.98
CA ARG A 302 -8.59 0.36 23.81
C ARG A 302 -8.93 1.84 23.64
N ARG A 303 -9.20 2.57 24.73
CA ARG A 303 -9.64 3.98 24.68
C ARG A 303 -8.49 4.97 24.77
N HIS A 304 -7.40 4.63 25.46
CA HIS A 304 -6.31 5.56 25.71
C HIS A 304 -5.03 5.19 24.96
N ILE A 305 -4.58 3.93 25.00
CA ILE A 305 -3.28 3.57 24.43
C ILE A 305 -3.37 3.39 22.90
N LEU A 306 -4.27 2.53 22.43
CA LEU A 306 -4.39 2.15 21.01
C LEU A 306 -4.62 3.36 20.07
N PRO A 307 -5.50 4.33 20.39
CA PRO A 307 -5.69 5.51 19.54
C PRO A 307 -4.44 6.39 19.47
N ASN A 308 -3.68 6.50 20.57
CA ASN A 308 -2.48 7.32 20.62
C ASN A 308 -1.31 6.71 19.84
N VAL A 309 -1.13 5.39 19.90
CA VAL A 309 -0.06 4.70 19.15
C VAL A 309 -0.40 4.46 17.67
N SER A 310 -1.66 4.66 17.27
CA SER A 310 -2.10 4.48 15.87
C SER A 310 -1.33 5.37 14.89
N ASN A 311 -0.92 6.56 15.31
CA ASN A 311 -0.05 7.45 14.54
C ASN A 311 1.29 6.80 14.22
N THR A 312 1.96 6.24 15.24
CA THR A 312 3.25 5.55 15.09
C THR A 312 3.13 4.33 14.17
N VAL A 313 2.05 3.57 14.30
CA VAL A 313 1.75 2.43 13.43
C VAL A 313 1.58 2.88 11.97
N LEU A 314 0.79 3.93 11.74
CA LEU A 314 0.51 4.45 10.41
C LEU A 314 1.78 4.96 9.73
N VAL A 315 2.57 5.77 10.43
CA VAL A 315 3.86 6.26 9.94
C VAL A 315 4.79 5.09 9.61
N GLY A 316 4.95 4.14 10.53
CA GLY A 316 5.79 2.97 10.31
C GLY A 316 5.34 2.15 9.10
N ALA A 317 4.04 1.95 8.91
CA ALA A 317 3.49 1.22 7.78
C ALA A 317 3.76 1.95 6.45
N THR A 318 3.56 3.27 6.38
CA THR A 318 3.80 4.05 5.15
C THR A 318 5.23 3.97 4.67
N GLN A 319 6.21 3.89 5.58
CA GLN A 319 7.62 3.73 5.24
C GLN A 319 7.96 2.34 4.68
N LYS A 320 7.17 1.30 5.03
CA LYS A 320 7.38 -0.07 4.55
C LYS A 320 6.82 -0.31 3.15
N ILE A 321 5.75 0.38 2.76
CA ILE A 321 5.10 0.19 1.46
C ILE A 321 6.08 0.35 0.28
N PRO A 322 6.86 1.44 0.13
CA PRO A 322 7.80 1.56 -0.99
C PRO A 322 8.87 0.45 -1.01
N GLN A 323 9.31 -0.02 0.17
CA GLN A 323 10.27 -1.13 0.27
C GLN A 323 9.67 -2.43 -0.28
N LEU A 324 8.40 -2.72 0.06
CA LEU A 324 7.70 -3.91 -0.41
C LEU A 324 7.47 -3.91 -1.91
N VAL A 325 7.11 -2.75 -2.49
CA VAL A 325 6.96 -2.60 -3.95
C VAL A 325 8.29 -2.85 -4.66
N LEU A 326 9.40 -2.30 -4.16
CA LEU A 326 10.72 -2.55 -4.72
C LEU A 326 11.15 -4.03 -4.62
N ILE A 327 10.87 -4.68 -3.49
CA ILE A 327 11.13 -6.12 -3.32
C ILE A 327 10.33 -6.93 -4.32
N GLU A 328 9.03 -6.67 -4.46
CA GLU A 328 8.18 -7.37 -5.42
C GLU A 328 8.69 -7.19 -6.85
N THR A 329 9.01 -5.96 -7.26
CA THR A 329 9.53 -5.68 -8.59
C THR A 329 10.89 -6.38 -8.80
N GLY A 330 11.78 -6.33 -7.81
CA GLY A 330 13.08 -6.98 -7.91
C GLY A 330 12.98 -8.51 -8.03
N LEU A 331 12.06 -9.13 -7.29
CA LEU A 331 11.86 -10.58 -7.32
C LEU A 331 11.16 -11.05 -8.59
N THR A 332 10.14 -10.32 -9.05
CA THR A 332 9.46 -10.62 -10.31
C THR A 332 10.37 -10.38 -11.52
N PHE A 333 11.31 -9.44 -11.43
CA PHE A 333 12.34 -9.24 -12.46
C PHE A 333 13.25 -10.47 -12.65
N ILE A 334 13.56 -11.19 -11.57
CA ILE A 334 14.36 -12.44 -11.61
C ILE A 334 13.49 -13.70 -11.71
N ASP A 335 12.24 -13.56 -12.14
CA ASP A 335 11.27 -14.66 -12.30
C ASP A 335 10.93 -15.41 -10.99
N LEU A 336 11.15 -14.78 -9.84
CA LEU A 336 10.82 -15.31 -8.52
C LEU A 336 9.50 -14.73 -7.98
N GLY A 337 8.58 -14.27 -8.82
CA GLY A 337 7.30 -13.72 -8.35
C GLY A 337 6.08 -13.95 -9.24
N ASP A 338 6.01 -15.07 -9.96
CA ASP A 338 5.00 -15.40 -10.99
C ASP A 338 3.57 -14.99 -10.57
N ILE A 339 3.00 -14.09 -11.38
CA ILE A 339 1.64 -13.55 -11.24
C ILE A 339 0.66 -14.31 -12.16
N GLY A 340 1.18 -15.26 -12.93
CA GLY A 340 0.51 -15.97 -13.98
C GLY A 340 0.34 -15.11 -15.23
N ARG A 341 0.05 -15.75 -16.37
CA ARG A 341 -0.09 -15.11 -17.71
C ARG A 341 -1.19 -14.05 -17.85
N ARG A 342 -1.85 -13.60 -16.78
CA ARG A 342 -3.03 -12.69 -16.84
C ARG A 342 -2.70 -11.24 -16.53
N TYR A 343 -1.74 -10.98 -15.64
CA TYR A 343 -1.26 -9.64 -15.29
C TYR A 343 0.25 -9.71 -15.19
N GLN A 344 0.93 -8.67 -15.69
CA GLN A 344 2.36 -8.53 -15.55
C GLN A 344 2.69 -7.46 -14.51
N SER A 345 3.65 -7.75 -13.63
CA SER A 345 4.24 -6.73 -12.74
C SER A 345 5.20 -5.83 -13.48
N PHE A 346 5.58 -4.71 -12.85
CA PHE A 346 6.69 -3.92 -13.35
C PHE A 346 7.98 -4.71 -13.49
N GLY A 347 8.28 -5.64 -12.58
CA GLY A 347 9.50 -6.46 -12.67
C GLY A 347 9.52 -7.36 -13.90
N GLU A 348 8.41 -8.05 -14.19
CA GLU A 348 8.27 -8.89 -15.39
C GLU A 348 8.38 -8.05 -16.68
N ILE A 349 7.74 -6.87 -16.71
CA ILE A 349 7.80 -5.97 -17.87
C ILE A 349 9.23 -5.49 -18.10
N ILE A 350 9.92 -5.05 -17.04
CA ILE A 350 11.30 -4.59 -17.12
C ILE A 350 12.22 -5.72 -17.59
N ALA A 351 12.06 -6.93 -17.04
CA ALA A 351 12.84 -8.11 -17.43
C ALA A 351 12.68 -8.44 -18.91
N SER A 352 11.47 -8.26 -19.45
CA SER A 352 11.17 -8.58 -20.86
C SER A 352 11.93 -7.74 -21.88
N GLY A 353 12.40 -6.54 -21.51
CA GLY A 353 13.14 -5.62 -22.39
C GLY A 353 14.55 -5.27 -21.90
N PHE A 354 15.00 -5.84 -20.80
CA PHE A 354 16.26 -5.47 -20.17
C PHE A 354 17.46 -5.74 -21.11
N GLY A 355 18.38 -4.77 -21.21
CA GLY A 355 19.55 -4.86 -22.09
C GLY A 355 19.27 -4.59 -23.58
N GLY A 356 18.00 -4.53 -24.00
CA GLY A 356 17.62 -4.23 -25.38
C GLY A 356 17.56 -2.74 -25.64
N MET A 357 18.65 -2.12 -26.14
CA MET A 357 18.66 -0.70 -26.47
C MET A 357 17.65 -0.34 -27.57
N SER A 358 17.40 -1.26 -28.50
CA SER A 358 16.41 -1.09 -29.58
C SER A 358 14.97 -1.17 -29.10
N VAL A 359 14.71 -1.62 -27.88
CA VAL A 359 13.37 -1.76 -27.28
C VAL A 359 13.29 -1.05 -25.93
N TRP A 360 13.96 0.09 -25.83
CA TRP A 360 14.20 0.81 -24.58
C TRP A 360 12.92 1.15 -23.80
N TRP A 361 11.80 1.34 -24.49
CA TRP A 361 10.51 1.67 -23.86
C TRP A 361 10.01 0.56 -22.93
N LEU A 362 10.43 -0.70 -23.15
CA LEU A 362 10.06 -1.84 -22.31
C LEU A 362 10.66 -1.78 -20.90
N TRP A 363 11.81 -1.12 -20.71
CA TRP A 363 12.42 -1.01 -19.38
C TRP A 363 12.41 0.43 -18.85
N VAL A 364 12.61 1.45 -19.70
CA VAL A 364 12.63 2.85 -19.26
C VAL A 364 11.27 3.32 -18.74
N LEU A 365 10.19 3.06 -19.48
CA LEU A 365 8.85 3.52 -19.08
C LEU A 365 8.39 2.94 -17.74
N PRO A 366 8.41 1.61 -17.52
CA PRO A 366 8.03 1.07 -16.22
C PRO A 366 8.98 1.50 -15.10
N VAL A 367 10.29 1.64 -15.35
CA VAL A 367 11.24 2.13 -14.34
C VAL A 367 10.92 3.57 -13.94
N VAL A 368 10.61 4.45 -14.88
CA VAL A 368 10.23 5.84 -14.59
C VAL A 368 8.97 5.88 -13.72
N VAL A 369 7.92 5.13 -14.11
CA VAL A 369 6.67 5.06 -13.34
C VAL A 369 6.91 4.51 -11.93
N LEU A 370 7.68 3.42 -11.81
CA LEU A 370 8.03 2.82 -10.54
C LEU A 370 8.83 3.79 -9.66
N ALA A 371 9.86 4.42 -10.20
CA ALA A 371 10.71 5.37 -9.48
C ALA A 371 9.89 6.57 -8.98
N THR A 372 9.04 7.16 -9.82
CA THR A 372 8.16 8.26 -9.40
C THR A 372 7.19 7.82 -8.32
N THR A 373 6.69 6.58 -8.37
CA THR A 373 5.79 6.03 -7.35
C THR A 373 6.49 5.83 -6.02
N VAL A 374 7.66 5.22 -6.01
CA VAL A 374 8.45 4.99 -4.80
C VAL A 374 8.86 6.31 -4.15
N ILE A 375 9.31 7.29 -4.94
CA ILE A 375 9.64 8.63 -4.45
C ILE A 375 8.39 9.31 -3.87
N ALA A 376 7.26 9.25 -4.57
CA ALA A 376 6.03 9.86 -4.08
C ALA A 376 5.55 9.21 -2.77
N LEU A 377 5.63 7.88 -2.65
CA LEU A 377 5.32 7.15 -1.41
C LEU A 377 6.24 7.57 -0.26
N ALA A 378 7.54 7.70 -0.51
CA ALA A 378 8.51 8.13 0.50
C ALA A 378 8.21 9.57 0.98
N ILE A 379 8.02 10.51 0.05
CA ILE A 379 7.71 11.91 0.38
C ILE A 379 6.41 12.02 1.18
N VAL A 380 5.36 11.28 0.80
CA VAL A 380 4.09 11.28 1.54
C VAL A 380 4.25 10.66 2.92
N GLY A 381 5.04 9.58 3.05
CA GLY A 381 5.32 8.94 4.34
C GLY A 381 6.08 9.88 5.30
N ASP A 382 7.07 10.61 4.80
CA ASP A 382 7.83 11.58 5.60
C ASP A 382 6.98 12.79 6.00
N ALA A 383 6.20 13.34 5.07
CA ALA A 383 5.28 14.42 5.38
C ALA A 383 4.19 13.97 6.38
N LEU A 384 3.70 12.74 6.27
CA LEU A 384 2.76 12.18 7.23
C LEU A 384 3.39 12.03 8.62
N ARG A 385 4.64 11.60 8.70
CA ARG A 385 5.40 11.55 9.95
C ARG A 385 5.49 12.93 10.60
N GLU A 386 5.87 13.95 9.83
CA GLU A 386 6.00 15.32 10.33
C GLU A 386 4.67 15.87 10.86
N VAL A 387 3.56 15.59 10.17
CA VAL A 387 2.23 16.03 10.60
C VAL A 387 1.71 15.28 11.83
N LEU A 388 2.07 14.00 11.98
CA LEU A 388 1.59 13.14 13.07
C LEU A 388 2.52 13.11 14.30
N ASP A 389 3.76 13.60 14.19
CA ASP A 389 4.70 13.67 15.31
C ASP A 389 4.35 14.85 16.25
N PRO A 390 3.91 14.59 17.49
CA PRO A 390 3.55 15.64 18.44
C PRO A 390 4.78 16.39 19.02
N ARG A 391 6.01 15.93 18.75
CA ARG A 391 7.23 16.49 19.37
C ARG A 391 7.86 17.65 18.58
N GLY A 392 7.37 17.94 17.37
CA GLY A 392 7.83 19.07 16.55
C GLY A 392 7.41 20.46 17.04
N GLU A 393 6.68 20.52 18.17
CA GLU A 393 6.13 21.76 18.76
C GLU A 393 6.93 22.29 19.95
N ARG A 394 8.25 22.02 20.02
CA ARG A 394 9.13 22.66 21.01
C ARG A 394 10.17 23.56 20.36
#